data_AF-A0A2D8EW15-F1
#
_entry.id   AF-A0A2D8EW15-F1
#
_cell.length_a   1.000
_cell.length_b   1.000
_cell.length_c   1.000
_cell.angle_alpha   90.00
_cell.angle_beta   90.00
_cell.angle_gamma   90.00
#
_symmetry.space_group_name_H-M   'P 1'
#
loop_
_entity.id
_entity.type
_entity.pdbx_description
1 polymer ?
#
loop_
_entity_poly.entity_id
_entity_poly.type
_entity_poly.pdbx_seq_one_letter_code
_entity_poly.pdbx_strand_id
1 'polypeptide(L)'
;MGLPKRLTEMQQRFAEFLVFGDENGPMTKTEAALRAGYSPKRARQEGSELTNPRLSPLVVKHIGELKEERLKKHEVTYEGHVAELARLREAALKKGSFSSAVNAEANRGKAAGLYIDRKIIKTGKLEDLSEQELENKMKQILSDYEPLLKAKTIEGDAAEVKSSESSSPKLLES
;
A
#
# COMPACT_ATOMS: atom_id res chain seq x y z
N MET A 1 35.79 -37.12 4.33
CA MET A 1 36.09 -35.73 4.74
C MET A 1 34.83 -35.15 5.34
N GLY A 2 34.82 -34.84 6.65
CA GLY A 2 33.65 -34.26 7.32
C GLY A 2 33.39 -32.82 6.87
N LEU A 3 32.14 -32.36 6.96
CA LEU A 3 31.79 -30.97 6.65
C LEU A 3 32.60 -30.00 7.54
N PRO A 4 33.20 -28.94 6.97
CA PRO A 4 33.83 -27.88 7.76
C PRO A 4 32.85 -27.31 8.79
N LYS A 5 33.30 -27.00 10.00
CA LYS A 5 32.45 -26.43 11.07
C LYS A 5 32.18 -24.93 10.92
N ARG A 6 32.93 -24.21 10.08
CA ARG A 6 32.88 -22.75 9.93
C ARG A 6 33.12 -22.35 8.47
N LEU A 7 32.58 -21.19 8.09
CA LEU A 7 32.81 -20.58 6.78
C LEU A 7 34.20 -19.96 6.69
N THR A 8 34.82 -20.08 5.52
CA THR A 8 36.06 -19.34 5.22
C THR A 8 35.76 -17.87 4.91
N GLU A 9 36.75 -17.00 5.07
CA GLU A 9 36.65 -15.58 4.69
C GLU A 9 36.19 -15.38 3.24
N MET A 10 36.71 -16.19 2.31
CA MET A 10 36.30 -16.14 0.89
C MET A 10 34.85 -16.56 0.69
N GLN A 11 34.35 -17.52 1.47
CA GLN A 11 32.95 -17.96 1.41
C GLN A 11 31.99 -16.91 1.98
N GLN A 12 32.39 -16.23 3.05
CA GLN A 12 31.63 -15.12 3.63
C GLN A 12 31.55 -13.95 2.64
N ARG A 13 32.70 -13.50 2.11
CA ARG A 13 32.74 -12.45 1.08
C ARG A 13 31.93 -12.80 -0.16
N PHE A 14 31.99 -14.05 -0.62
CA PHE A 14 31.15 -14.51 -1.72
C PHE A 14 29.66 -14.33 -1.43
N ALA A 15 29.22 -14.73 -0.23
CA ALA A 15 27.83 -14.60 0.19
C ALA A 15 27.40 -13.12 0.27
N GLU A 16 28.25 -12.26 0.83
CA GLU A 16 28.01 -10.81 0.93
C GLU A 16 27.88 -10.17 -0.46
N PHE A 17 28.84 -10.39 -1.36
CA PHE A 17 28.78 -9.87 -2.73
C PHE A 17 27.55 -10.38 -3.49
N LEU A 18 27.17 -11.64 -3.28
CA LEU A 18 26.00 -12.22 -3.95
C LEU A 18 24.68 -11.62 -3.43
N VAL A 19 24.59 -11.24 -2.15
CA VAL A 19 23.35 -10.73 -1.54
C VAL A 19 23.24 -9.21 -1.63
N PHE A 20 24.33 -8.48 -1.39
CA PHE A 20 24.33 -7.01 -1.37
C PHE A 20 24.79 -6.38 -2.69
N GLY A 21 25.54 -7.10 -3.52
CA GLY A 21 26.13 -6.56 -4.74
C GLY A 21 27.38 -5.70 -4.49
N ASP A 22 27.76 -4.90 -5.48
CA ASP A 22 28.79 -3.87 -5.36
C ASP A 22 28.23 -2.47 -5.67
N GLU A 23 29.12 -1.48 -5.78
CA GLU A 23 28.77 -0.10 -6.12
C GLU A 23 28.03 0.04 -7.46
N ASN A 24 28.16 -0.94 -8.36
CA ASN A 24 27.52 -0.97 -9.67
C ASN A 24 26.20 -1.75 -9.68
N GLY A 25 25.82 -2.38 -8.56
CA GLY A 25 24.55 -3.06 -8.38
C GLY A 25 24.67 -4.58 -8.14
N PRO A 26 23.61 -5.35 -8.48
CA PRO A 26 23.54 -6.77 -8.14
C PRO A 26 24.56 -7.60 -8.94
N MET A 27 25.23 -8.52 -8.25
CA MET A 27 26.24 -9.39 -8.86
C MET A 27 25.71 -10.78 -9.22
N THR A 28 26.22 -11.33 -10.31
CA THR A 28 26.05 -12.74 -10.64
C THR A 28 26.93 -13.62 -9.76
N LYS A 29 26.63 -14.93 -9.70
CA LYS A 29 27.44 -15.90 -8.95
C LYS A 29 28.91 -15.92 -9.40
N THR A 30 29.16 -15.76 -10.69
CA THR A 30 30.52 -15.75 -11.24
C THR A 30 31.28 -14.49 -10.79
N GLU A 31 30.64 -13.33 -10.86
CA GLU A 31 31.25 -12.06 -10.44
C GLU A 31 31.51 -12.02 -8.94
N ALA A 32 30.55 -12.48 -8.12
CA ALA A 32 30.73 -12.60 -6.68
C ALA A 32 31.90 -13.54 -6.33
N ALA A 33 32.06 -14.66 -7.06
CA ALA A 33 33.19 -15.57 -6.87
C ALA A 33 34.53 -14.93 -7.28
N LEU A 34 34.58 -14.21 -8.40
CA LEU A 34 35.77 -13.48 -8.82
C LEU A 34 36.20 -12.44 -7.78
N ARG A 35 35.24 -11.64 -7.29
CA ARG A 35 35.47 -10.60 -6.28
C ARG A 35 35.85 -11.17 -4.92
N ALA A 36 35.32 -12.32 -4.56
CA ALA A 36 35.71 -13.05 -3.34
C ALA A 36 37.11 -13.67 -3.43
N GLY A 37 37.76 -13.65 -4.61
CA GLY A 37 39.14 -14.11 -4.82
C GLY A 37 39.26 -15.51 -5.42
N TYR A 38 38.18 -16.10 -5.93
CA TYR A 38 38.24 -17.41 -6.60
C TYR A 38 38.88 -17.28 -7.99
N SER A 39 39.55 -18.36 -8.43
CA SER A 39 40.24 -18.39 -9.72
C SER A 39 39.30 -18.07 -10.89
N PRO A 40 39.66 -17.17 -11.83
CA PRO A 40 38.81 -16.85 -12.97
C PRO A 40 38.46 -18.04 -13.85
N LYS A 41 39.35 -19.03 -13.94
CA LYS A 41 39.13 -20.26 -14.72
C LYS A 41 38.03 -21.14 -14.13
N ARG A 42 37.77 -21.03 -12.83
CA ARG A 42 36.80 -21.87 -12.09
C ARG A 42 35.64 -21.08 -11.47
N ALA A 43 35.66 -19.75 -11.47
CA ALA A 43 34.69 -18.90 -10.76
C ALA A 43 33.22 -19.24 -11.06
N ARG A 44 32.89 -19.63 -12.30
CA ARG A 44 31.54 -20.08 -12.67
C ARG A 44 31.14 -21.38 -11.98
N GLN A 45 32.06 -22.34 -11.92
CA GLN A 45 31.85 -23.62 -11.26
C GLN A 45 31.77 -23.42 -9.75
N GLU A 46 32.74 -22.71 -9.16
CA GLU A 46 32.79 -22.39 -7.73
C GLU A 46 31.51 -21.69 -7.27
N GLY A 47 31.04 -20.67 -8.00
CA GLY A 47 29.79 -19.98 -7.66
C GLY A 47 28.56 -20.91 -7.70
N SER A 48 28.56 -21.92 -8.57
CA SER A 48 27.48 -22.93 -8.62
C SER A 48 27.58 -23.92 -7.45
N GLU A 49 28.79 -24.36 -7.10
CA GLU A 49 29.04 -25.29 -5.99
C GLU A 49 28.78 -24.64 -4.62
N LEU A 50 29.15 -23.37 -4.44
CA LEU A 50 28.93 -22.57 -3.23
C LEU A 50 27.44 -22.27 -3.00
N THR A 51 26.62 -22.25 -4.05
CA THR A 51 25.17 -22.03 -3.95
C THR A 51 24.36 -23.33 -3.93
N ASN A 52 25.01 -24.48 -3.99
CA ASN A 52 24.36 -25.78 -3.94
C ASN A 52 24.26 -26.28 -2.49
N PRO A 53 23.06 -26.48 -1.92
CA PRO A 53 22.90 -26.94 -0.55
C PRO A 53 23.52 -28.30 -0.25
N ARG A 54 23.66 -29.17 -1.27
CA ARG A 54 24.26 -30.50 -1.11
C ARG A 54 25.79 -30.44 -0.99
N LEU A 55 26.42 -29.46 -1.63
CA LEU A 55 27.88 -29.31 -1.67
C LEU A 55 28.36 -28.34 -0.59
N SER A 56 27.67 -27.21 -0.44
CA SER A 56 28.05 -26.11 0.44
C SER A 56 26.89 -25.66 1.35
N PRO A 57 26.34 -26.54 2.21
CA PRO A 57 25.15 -26.22 3.02
C PRO A 57 25.36 -25.02 3.95
N LEU A 58 26.57 -24.85 4.51
CA LEU A 58 26.86 -23.71 5.38
C LEU A 58 26.84 -22.37 4.62
N VAL A 59 27.36 -22.36 3.39
CA VAL A 59 27.38 -21.15 2.57
C VAL A 59 25.95 -20.76 2.20
N VAL A 60 25.14 -21.73 1.80
CA VAL A 60 23.72 -21.50 1.50
C VAL A 60 22.95 -21.02 2.72
N LYS A 61 23.18 -21.60 3.90
CA LYS A 61 22.55 -21.15 5.14
C LYS A 61 22.87 -19.67 5.39
N HIS A 62 24.14 -19.30 5.29
CA HIS A 62 24.57 -17.91 5.51
C HIS A 62 24.04 -16.94 4.44
N ILE A 63 23.97 -17.35 3.18
CA ILE A 63 23.27 -16.57 2.13
C ILE A 63 21.80 -16.34 2.52
N GLY A 64 21.14 -17.34 3.09
CA GLY A 64 19.77 -17.22 3.62
C GLY A 64 19.67 -16.18 4.73
N GLU A 65 20.55 -16.27 5.73
CA GLU A 65 20.62 -15.33 6.86
C GLU A 65 20.83 -13.87 6.37
N LEU A 66 21.74 -13.65 5.41
CA LEU A 66 21.99 -12.33 4.83
C LEU A 66 20.79 -11.80 4.03
N LYS A 67 20.07 -12.67 3.30
CA LYS A 67 18.85 -12.28 2.59
C LYS A 67 17.74 -11.90 3.57
N GLU A 68 17.57 -12.64 4.65
CA GLU A 68 16.63 -12.29 5.71
C GLU A 68 16.98 -10.96 6.37
N GLU A 69 18.27 -10.71 6.65
CA GLU A 69 18.72 -9.42 7.17
C GLU A 69 18.41 -8.27 6.19
N ARG A 70 18.69 -8.48 4.90
CA ARG A 70 18.36 -7.51 3.85
C ARG A 70 16.86 -7.22 3.79
N LEU A 71 16.03 -8.26 3.90
CA LEU A 71 14.57 -8.10 3.92
C LEU A 71 14.11 -7.37 5.18
N LYS A 72 14.65 -7.71 6.36
CA LYS A 72 14.35 -7.04 7.65
C LYS A 72 14.67 -5.56 7.61
N LYS A 73 15.74 -5.13 6.94
CA LYS A 73 16.06 -3.70 6.76
C LYS A 73 14.97 -2.92 6.01
N HIS A 74 14.20 -3.60 5.17
CA HIS A 74 13.10 -2.99 4.41
C HIS A 74 11.72 -3.38 4.95
N GLU A 75 11.67 -4.12 6.06
CA GLU A 75 10.42 -4.51 6.69
C GLU A 75 9.74 -3.29 7.30
N VAL A 76 8.46 -3.11 6.97
CA VAL A 76 7.65 -2.02 7.51
C VAL A 76 7.07 -2.49 8.84
N THR A 77 7.77 -2.19 9.93
CA THR A 77 7.23 -2.37 11.29
C THR A 77 6.36 -1.18 11.68
N TYR A 78 5.40 -1.37 12.58
CA TYR A 78 4.55 -0.28 13.06
C TYR A 78 5.37 0.88 13.65
N GLU A 79 6.32 0.57 14.55
CA GLU A 79 7.19 1.56 15.17
C GLU A 79 8.06 2.28 14.14
N GLY A 80 8.66 1.53 13.21
CA GLY A 80 9.47 2.09 12.12
C GLY A 80 8.66 2.99 11.20
N HIS A 81 7.43 2.59 10.85
CA HIS A 81 6.54 3.39 10.02
C HIS A 81 6.17 4.72 10.70
N VAL A 82 5.77 4.70 11.97
CA VAL A 82 5.44 5.90 12.74
C VAL A 82 6.66 6.82 12.91
N ALA A 83 7.85 6.25 13.15
CA ALA A 83 9.09 7.00 13.25
C ALA A 83 9.50 7.65 11.92
N GLU A 84 9.41 6.94 10.80
CA GLU A 84 9.72 7.50 9.48
C GLU A 84 8.75 8.61 9.09
N LEU A 85 7.45 8.49 9.40
CA LEU A 85 6.49 9.58 9.20
C LEU A 85 6.85 10.83 10.02
N ALA A 86 7.31 10.67 11.26
CA ALA A 86 7.80 11.78 12.07
C ALA A 86 9.04 12.44 11.45
N ARG A 87 10.02 11.64 10.98
CA ARG A 87 11.21 12.13 10.29
C ARG A 87 10.87 12.88 9.00
N LEU A 88 9.94 12.36 8.20
CA LEU A 88 9.45 12.99 6.96
C LEU A 88 8.76 14.32 7.26
N ARG A 89 7.94 14.38 8.31
CA ARG A 89 7.32 15.62 8.78
C ARG A 89 8.37 16.68 9.12
N GLU A 90 9.38 16.33 9.93
CA GLU A 90 10.45 17.26 10.31
C GLU A 90 11.27 17.73 9.11
N ALA A 91 11.61 16.83 8.19
CA ALA A 91 12.31 17.17 6.95
C ALA A 91 11.49 18.10 6.06
N ALA A 92 10.17 17.89 5.97
CA ALA A 92 9.25 18.76 5.23
C ALA A 92 9.15 20.15 5.87
N LEU A 93 9.03 20.23 7.20
CA LEU A 93 9.04 21.50 7.93
C LEU A 93 10.34 22.29 7.72
N LYS A 94 11.49 21.60 7.77
CA LYS A 94 12.80 22.22 7.51
C LYS A 94 12.92 22.78 6.09
N LYS A 95 12.25 22.17 5.12
CA LYS A 95 12.16 22.64 3.73
C LYS A 95 11.05 23.68 3.50
N GLY A 96 10.27 24.04 4.53
CA GLY A 96 9.13 24.95 4.42
C GLY A 96 7.90 24.35 3.70
N SER A 97 7.86 23.04 3.47
CA SER A 97 6.74 22.36 2.81
C SER A 97 5.70 21.91 3.84
N PHE A 98 4.82 22.82 4.23
CA PHE A 98 3.80 22.56 5.25
C PHE A 98 2.75 21.54 4.82
N SER A 99 2.33 21.52 3.55
CA SER A 99 1.37 20.53 3.04
C SER A 99 1.89 19.10 3.20
N SER A 100 3.16 18.88 2.86
CA SER A 100 3.84 17.59 3.05
C SER A 100 3.94 17.21 4.52
N ALA A 101 4.24 18.17 5.41
CA ALA A 101 4.32 17.95 6.84
C ALA A 101 2.96 17.55 7.46
N VAL A 102 1.89 18.24 7.07
CA VAL A 102 0.52 17.94 7.52
C VAL A 102 0.06 16.57 7.04
N ASN A 103 0.36 16.23 5.78
CA ASN A 103 0.04 14.90 5.24
C ASN A 103 0.77 13.78 5.98
N ALA A 104 2.05 13.97 6.31
CA ALA A 104 2.82 13.01 7.10
C ALA A 104 2.21 12.81 8.50
N GLU A 105 1.78 13.89 9.16
CA GLU A 105 1.14 13.79 10.48
C GLU A 105 -0.25 13.15 10.42
N ALA A 106 -1.06 13.46 9.40
CA ALA A 106 -2.36 12.84 9.21
C ALA A 106 -2.22 11.32 8.99
N ASN A 107 -1.26 10.89 8.17
CA ASN A 107 -0.96 9.47 7.98
C ASN A 107 -0.43 8.80 9.25
N ARG A 108 0.32 9.53 10.08
CA ARG A 108 0.79 9.04 11.37
C ARG A 108 -0.38 8.81 12.33
N GLY A 109 -1.34 9.73 12.38
CA GLY A 109 -2.57 9.55 13.15
C GLY A 109 -3.43 8.39 12.63
N LYS A 110 -3.49 8.18 11.30
CA LYS A 110 -4.16 7.01 10.70
C LYS A 110 -3.50 5.70 11.13
N ALA A 111 -2.16 5.64 11.08
CA ALA A 111 -1.41 4.47 11.55
C ALA A 111 -1.66 4.21 13.04
N ALA A 112 -1.72 5.26 13.86
CA ALA A 112 -2.02 5.17 15.29
C ALA A 112 -3.49 4.84 15.62
N GLY A 113 -4.36 4.67 14.61
CA GLY A 113 -5.78 4.35 14.80
C GLY A 113 -6.65 5.52 15.27
N LEU A 114 -6.16 6.77 15.18
CA LEU A 114 -6.93 7.96 15.53
C LEU A 114 -8.04 8.27 14.50
N TYR A 115 -7.93 7.69 13.31
CA TYR A 115 -8.89 7.84 12.22
C TYR A 115 -9.67 6.54 12.03
N ILE A 116 -10.98 6.67 11.84
CA ILE A 116 -11.87 5.55 11.55
C ILE A 116 -12.49 5.83 10.17
N ASP A 117 -12.10 5.04 9.17
CA ASP A 117 -12.73 5.08 7.86
C ASP A 117 -14.09 4.39 7.91
N ARG A 118 -15.16 5.16 7.72
CA ARG A 118 -16.53 4.65 7.62
C ARG A 118 -16.96 4.63 6.17
N LYS A 119 -17.07 3.43 5.57
CA LYS A 119 -17.66 3.26 4.25
C LYS A 119 -19.14 2.90 4.38
N ILE A 120 -20.03 3.84 4.06
CA ILE A 120 -21.47 3.56 3.97
C ILE A 120 -21.74 2.93 2.60
N ILE A 121 -22.00 1.63 2.58
CA ILE A 121 -22.48 0.94 1.37
C ILE A 121 -24.00 1.13 1.34
N LYS A 122 -24.47 2.08 0.53
CA LYS A 122 -25.89 2.21 0.21
C LYS A 122 -26.26 1.10 -0.77
N THR A 123 -26.89 0.03 -0.30
CA THR A 123 -27.48 -1.01 -1.17
C THR A 123 -28.83 -0.54 -1.68
N GLY A 124 -29.11 -0.76 -2.98
CA GLY A 124 -30.39 -0.41 -3.61
C GLY A 124 -30.35 0.83 -4.49
N LYS A 125 -29.33 0.96 -5.35
CA LYS A 125 -29.48 1.84 -6.53
C LYS A 125 -30.65 1.31 -7.36
N LEU A 126 -31.48 2.20 -7.91
CA LEU A 126 -32.60 1.79 -8.77
C LEU A 126 -32.13 0.92 -9.96
N GLU A 127 -30.90 1.17 -10.43
CA GLU A 127 -30.24 0.49 -11.54
C GLU A 127 -29.91 -0.99 -11.26
N ASP A 128 -29.77 -1.38 -9.98
CA ASP A 128 -29.43 -2.76 -9.56
C ASP A 128 -30.68 -3.60 -9.26
N LEU A 129 -31.89 -3.04 -9.37
CA LEU A 129 -33.15 -3.75 -9.15
C LEU A 129 -33.65 -4.34 -10.47
N SER A 130 -34.11 -5.59 -10.43
CA SER A 130 -34.87 -6.14 -11.57
C SER A 130 -36.17 -5.35 -11.76
N GLU A 131 -36.72 -5.33 -12.98
CA GLU A 131 -37.99 -4.63 -13.27
C GLU A 131 -39.11 -5.03 -12.31
N GLN A 132 -39.16 -6.32 -11.93
CA GLN A 132 -40.15 -6.84 -10.98
C GLN A 132 -39.95 -6.30 -9.56
N GLU A 133 -38.71 -6.19 -9.10
CA GLU A 133 -38.40 -5.61 -7.78
C GLU A 133 -38.64 -4.11 -7.74
N LEU A 134 -38.41 -3.41 -8.85
CA LEU A 134 -38.71 -1.99 -9.00
C LEU A 134 -40.22 -1.74 -8.96
N GLU A 135 -41.00 -2.50 -9.72
CA GLU A 135 -42.47 -2.41 -9.70
C GLU A 135 -43.04 -2.70 -8.31
N ASN A 136 -42.52 -3.71 -7.63
CA ASN A 136 -42.99 -4.07 -6.29
C ASN A 136 -42.68 -2.95 -5.27
N LYS A 137 -41.50 -2.35 -5.34
CA LYS A 137 -41.16 -1.18 -4.52
C LYS A 137 -42.03 0.02 -4.86
N MET A 138 -42.35 0.24 -6.14
CA MET A 138 -43.21 1.34 -6.57
C MET A 138 -44.65 1.16 -6.09
N LYS A 139 -45.18 -0.07 -6.13
CA LYS A 139 -46.49 -0.43 -5.54
C LYS A 139 -46.52 -0.23 -4.03
N GLN A 140 -45.45 -0.63 -3.33
CA GLN A 140 -45.33 -0.43 -1.90
C GLN A 140 -45.31 1.06 -1.53
N ILE A 141 -44.55 1.88 -2.26
CA ILE A 141 -44.55 3.34 -2.09
C ILE A 141 -45.96 3.92 -2.32
N LEU A 142 -46.67 3.49 -3.36
CA LEU A 142 -48.03 3.98 -3.59
C LEU A 142 -48.97 3.63 -2.43
N SER A 143 -48.92 2.40 -1.92
CA SER A 143 -49.68 1.97 -0.73
C SER A 143 -49.33 2.78 0.51
N ASP A 144 -48.04 2.99 0.78
CA ASP A 144 -47.58 3.69 1.99
C ASP A 144 -47.96 5.19 1.97
N TYR A 145 -48.04 5.79 0.77
CA TYR A 145 -48.40 7.20 0.56
C TYR A 145 -49.86 7.42 0.13
N GLU A 146 -50.65 6.36 -0.07
CA GLU A 146 -52.08 6.44 -0.35
C GLU A 146 -52.86 7.33 0.63
N PRO A 147 -52.57 7.31 1.95
CA PRO A 147 -53.25 8.19 2.91
C PRO A 147 -53.02 9.68 2.63
N LEU A 148 -51.84 10.04 2.12
CA LEU A 148 -51.48 11.40 1.76
C LEU A 148 -52.10 11.82 0.43
N LEU A 149 -52.25 10.88 -0.51
CA LEU A 149 -52.92 11.11 -1.79
C LEU A 149 -54.45 11.19 -1.66
N LYS A 150 -55.03 10.44 -0.71
CA LYS A 150 -56.48 10.45 -0.40
C LYS A 150 -56.86 11.54 0.60
N ALA A 151 -55.90 12.24 1.19
CA ALA A 151 -56.15 13.47 1.94
C ALA A 151 -56.67 14.52 0.95
N LYS A 152 -58.00 14.52 0.80
CA LYS A 152 -58.80 15.44 0.00
C LYS A 152 -58.24 16.85 0.18
N THR A 153 -57.87 17.49 -0.93
CA THR A 153 -57.69 18.94 -1.00
C THR A 153 -58.88 19.58 -0.30
N ILE A 154 -58.65 20.16 0.87
CA ILE A 154 -59.61 21.08 1.45
C ILE A 154 -59.62 22.25 0.48
N GLU A 155 -60.75 22.46 -0.20
CA GLU A 155 -61.00 23.65 -1.00
C GLU A 155 -60.76 24.86 -0.11
N GLY A 156 -59.63 25.53 -0.32
CA GLY A 156 -59.19 26.68 0.46
C GLY A 156 -58.34 27.56 -0.44
N ASP A 157 -59.04 28.49 -1.10
CA ASP A 157 -58.59 29.70 -1.77
C ASP A 157 -57.27 29.64 -2.57
N ALA A 158 -57.43 29.75 -3.89
CA ALA A 158 -56.34 30.10 -4.80
C ALA A 158 -55.82 31.51 -4.47
N ALA A 159 -54.83 31.60 -3.57
CA ALA A 159 -53.97 32.77 -3.46
C ALA A 159 -52.84 32.64 -4.48
N GLU A 160 -52.84 33.52 -5.49
CA GLU A 160 -51.76 33.69 -6.47
C GLU A 160 -50.40 33.83 -5.76
N VAL A 161 -49.53 32.84 -5.91
CA VAL A 161 -48.11 32.99 -5.56
C VAL A 161 -47.36 33.34 -6.84
N LYS A 162 -47.04 34.62 -6.98
CA LYS A 162 -46.16 35.16 -8.02
C LYS A 162 -44.83 34.40 -8.03
N SER A 163 -44.48 33.83 -9.18
CA SER A 163 -43.16 33.30 -9.47
C SER A 163 -42.14 34.44 -9.50
N SER A 164 -41.34 34.59 -8.44
CA SER A 164 -40.12 35.40 -8.50
C SER A 164 -39.02 34.57 -9.16
N GLU A 165 -38.54 35.10 -10.28
CA GLU A 165 -37.53 34.54 -11.17
C GLU A 165 -36.21 34.18 -10.48
N SER A 166 -35.52 33.27 -11.17
CA SER A 166 -34.23 32.67 -10.93
C SER A 166 -33.11 33.62 -10.50
N SER A 167 -32.28 33.14 -9.56
CA SER A 167 -30.90 33.62 -9.42
C SER A 167 -29.95 32.43 -9.42
N SER A 168 -29.36 32.16 -10.60
CA SER A 168 -28.22 31.27 -10.75
C SER A 168 -26.94 32.00 -10.29
N PRO A 169 -26.11 31.43 -9.41
CA PRO A 169 -24.83 32.05 -9.06
C PRO A 169 -23.83 31.90 -10.23
N LYS A 170 -23.27 33.03 -10.67
CA LYS A 170 -22.16 33.07 -11.64
C LYS A 170 -20.91 32.41 -11.04
N LEU A 171 -20.34 31.46 -11.79
CA LEU A 171 -18.98 30.95 -11.59
C LEU A 171 -17.99 32.11 -11.80
N LEU A 172 -17.20 32.41 -10.77
CA LEU A 172 -16.03 33.29 -10.84
C LEU A 172 -14.79 32.40 -10.99
N GLU A 173 -14.23 32.37 -12.20
CA GLU A 173 -12.84 31.95 -12.42
C GLU A 173 -11.91 33.06 -11.93
N SER A 174 -10.94 32.69 -11.09
CA SER A 174 -9.63 33.35 -10.90
C SER A 174 -8.67 32.34 -10.30
#